data_AF-A0A534TH99-F1
#
_entry.id   AF-A0A534TH99-F1
#
_cell.length_a   1.000
_cell.length_b   1.000
_cell.length_c   1.000
_cell.angle_alpha   90.00
_cell.angle_beta   90.00
_cell.angle_gamma   90.00
#
_symmetry.space_group_name_H-M   'P 1'
#
loop_
_entity.id
_entity.type
_entity.pdbx_description
1 polymer ?
#
loop_
_entity_poly.entity_id
_entity_poly.type
_entity_poly.pdbx_seq_one_letter_code
_entity_poly.pdbx_strand_id
1 'polypeptide(L)'
;MTEAERKAKVLEFTRRPFAAVAAIEDADGMGARLLEPGTGKELRIRWGEIAQIEERASPMRAAPYLVLVLQDGRQLALADVGFAFAPSTVNTGPIPDLPATFCFADFRHLSQGIESLLQQEGREKEALGAVLMSIALLDGARAAGLEIAREERRLDALLRALEERGVKL
;
A
#
# COMPACT_ATOMS: atom_id res chain seq x y z
N MET A 1 20.61 -2.77 16.23
CA MET A 1 21.03 -2.87 14.82
C MET A 1 21.55 -1.52 14.38
N THR A 2 22.75 -1.45 13.83
CA THR A 2 23.37 -0.22 13.30
C THR A 2 22.66 0.24 12.03
N GLU A 3 22.96 1.45 11.55
CA GLU A 3 22.49 1.90 10.23
C GLU A 3 23.01 1.02 9.09
N ALA A 4 24.29 0.64 9.13
CA ALA A 4 24.90 -0.23 8.13
C ALA A 4 24.23 -1.61 8.07
N GLU A 5 23.90 -2.20 9.23
CA GLU A 5 23.17 -3.47 9.31
C GLU A 5 21.74 -3.34 8.77
N ARG A 6 21.05 -2.22 9.09
CA ARG A 6 19.72 -1.91 8.55
C ARG A 6 19.76 -1.83 7.02
N LYS A 7 20.68 -1.04 6.48
CA LYS A 7 20.93 -0.90 5.04
C LYS A 7 21.19 -2.26 4.39
N ALA A 8 22.15 -3.02 4.91
CA ALA A 8 22.51 -4.33 4.37
C ALA A 8 21.29 -5.27 4.30
N LYS A 9 20.45 -5.30 5.34
CA LYS A 9 19.26 -6.14 5.39
C LYS A 9 18.21 -5.76 4.34
N VAL A 10 17.95 -4.47 4.12
CA VAL A 10 17.03 -4.02 3.05
C VAL A 10 17.57 -4.41 1.67
N LEU A 11 18.86 -4.15 1.42
CA LEU A 11 19.48 -4.43 0.13
C LEU A 11 19.55 -5.93 -0.17
N GLU A 12 19.83 -6.76 0.84
CA GLU A 12 19.79 -8.21 0.71
C GLU A 12 18.38 -8.69 0.37
N PHE A 13 17.38 -8.26 1.13
CA PHE A 13 15.98 -8.68 0.95
C PHE A 13 15.46 -8.31 -0.45
N THR A 14 15.71 -7.08 -0.91
CA THR A 14 15.24 -6.57 -2.22
C THR A 14 15.95 -7.19 -3.42
N ARG A 15 17.00 -8.00 -3.22
CA ARG A 15 17.68 -8.77 -4.27
C ARG A 15 17.21 -10.22 -4.37
N ARG A 16 16.33 -10.67 -3.48
CA ARG A 16 15.86 -12.07 -3.47
C ARG A 16 14.91 -12.32 -4.65
N PRO A 17 14.83 -13.57 -5.19
CA PRO A 17 14.04 -13.88 -6.37
C PRO A 17 12.54 -13.57 -6.27
N PHE A 18 11.99 -13.57 -5.06
CA PHE A 18 10.58 -13.29 -4.78
C PHE A 18 10.30 -11.80 -4.48
N ALA A 19 11.34 -10.95 -4.42
CA ALA A 19 11.17 -9.56 -4.05
C ALA A 19 10.39 -8.81 -5.15
N ALA A 20 9.23 -8.28 -4.81
CA ALA A 20 8.46 -7.42 -5.71
C ALA A 20 8.89 -5.94 -5.65
N VAL A 21 9.81 -5.61 -4.72
CA VAL A 21 10.36 -4.26 -4.54
C VAL A 21 11.87 -4.32 -4.73
N ALA A 22 12.39 -3.48 -5.61
CA ALA A 22 13.82 -3.27 -5.84
C ALA A 22 14.32 -2.04 -5.08
N ALA A 23 15.54 -2.11 -4.54
CA ALA A 23 16.22 -0.96 -3.95
C ALA A 23 17.25 -0.39 -4.93
N ILE A 24 17.17 0.91 -5.20
CA ILE A 24 18.13 1.67 -6.01
C ILE A 24 18.79 2.68 -5.07
N GLU A 25 20.06 2.44 -4.73
CA GLU A 25 20.80 3.32 -3.82
C GLU A 25 21.01 4.71 -4.44
N ASP A 26 20.92 5.74 -3.59
CA ASP A 26 21.28 7.10 -3.97
C ASP A 26 22.80 7.21 -4.20
N ALA A 27 23.22 8.16 -5.05
CA ALA A 27 24.63 8.35 -5.37
C ALA A 27 25.50 8.74 -4.16
N ASP A 28 24.90 9.38 -3.15
CA ASP A 28 25.55 9.73 -1.88
C ASP A 28 25.65 8.54 -0.91
N GLY A 29 25.00 7.42 -1.22
CA GLY A 29 24.95 6.21 -0.39
C GLY A 29 24.12 6.34 0.90
N MET A 30 23.51 7.50 1.15
CA MET A 30 22.79 7.85 2.39
C MET A 30 21.32 7.40 2.38
N GLY A 31 20.82 7.02 1.22
CA GLY A 31 19.46 6.53 1.06
C GLY A 31 19.29 5.59 -0.12
N ALA A 32 18.04 5.26 -0.37
CA ALA A 32 17.63 4.54 -1.56
C ALA A 32 16.22 4.93 -1.96
N ARG A 33 15.94 4.65 -3.23
CA ARG A 33 14.60 4.55 -3.77
C ARG A 33 14.18 3.09 -3.79
N LEU A 34 13.13 2.77 -3.05
CA LEU A 34 12.44 1.49 -3.15
C LEU A 34 11.39 1.61 -4.25
N LEU A 35 11.47 0.78 -5.28
CA LEU A 35 10.59 0.78 -6.45
C LEU A 35 9.87 -0.56 -6.53
N GLU A 36 8.54 -0.52 -6.63
CA GLU A 36 7.69 -1.66 -6.96
C GLU A 36 7.42 -1.65 -8.48
N PRO A 37 8.13 -2.45 -9.31
CA PRO A 37 8.07 -2.30 -10.77
C PRO A 37 6.68 -2.58 -11.35
N GLY A 38 5.92 -3.48 -10.72
CA GLY A 38 4.58 -3.89 -11.19
C GLY A 38 3.52 -2.81 -11.10
N THR A 39 3.72 -1.78 -10.27
CA THR A 39 2.80 -0.65 -10.10
C THR A 39 3.44 0.69 -10.41
N GLY A 40 4.78 0.74 -10.47
CA GLY A 40 5.55 1.98 -10.57
C GLY A 40 5.58 2.77 -9.27
N LYS A 41 5.19 2.16 -8.14
CA LYS A 41 5.15 2.82 -6.84
C LYS A 41 6.54 2.94 -6.28
N GLU A 42 6.82 4.09 -5.67
CA GLU A 42 8.13 4.42 -5.15
C GLU A 42 8.03 4.92 -3.72
N LEU A 43 9.00 4.55 -2.89
CA LEU A 43 9.25 5.13 -1.58
C LEU A 43 10.72 5.53 -1.50
N ARG A 44 10.98 6.80 -1.19
CA ARG A 44 12.34 7.26 -0.86
C ARG A 44 12.56 7.11 0.64
N ILE A 45 13.72 6.56 1.00
CA ILE A 45 14.13 6.38 2.39
C ILE A 45 15.56 6.86 2.56
N ARG A 46 15.85 7.48 3.71
CA ARG A 46 17.23 7.59 4.21
C ARG A 46 17.51 6.46 5.18
N TRP A 47 18.73 5.92 5.17
CA TRP A 47 19.07 4.79 6.05
C TRP A 47 18.95 5.16 7.54
N GLY A 48 19.29 6.41 7.88
CA GLY A 48 19.14 6.95 9.23
C GLY A 48 17.69 7.11 9.70
N GLU A 49 16.71 7.15 8.78
CA GLU A 49 15.28 7.25 9.10
C GLU A 49 14.66 5.91 9.48
N ILE A 50 15.32 4.77 9.22
CA ILE A 50 14.77 3.47 9.55
C ILE A 50 15.00 3.18 11.04
N ALA A 51 13.98 3.20 11.88
CA ALA A 51 14.11 2.88 13.30
C ALA A 51 14.31 1.38 13.54
N GLN A 52 13.51 0.52 12.89
CA GLN A 52 13.54 -0.93 13.07
C GLN A 52 13.31 -1.66 11.75
N ILE A 53 13.93 -2.84 11.62
CA ILE A 53 13.67 -3.77 10.52
C ILE A 53 13.47 -5.16 11.07
N GLU A 54 12.41 -5.82 10.64
CA GLU A 54 12.09 -7.18 11.03
C GLU A 54 11.70 -8.00 9.82
N GLU A 55 12.33 -9.14 9.62
CA GLU A 55 11.90 -10.10 8.60
C GLU A 55 10.94 -11.07 9.27
N ARG A 56 9.77 -11.28 8.67
CA ARG A 56 8.71 -12.12 9.22
C ARG A 56 8.25 -13.13 8.18
N ALA A 57 7.84 -14.30 8.66
CA ALA A 57 7.10 -15.29 7.88
C ALA A 57 5.63 -15.30 8.32
N SER A 58 4.74 -15.73 7.42
CA SER A 58 3.33 -15.93 7.72
C SER A 58 2.86 -17.22 7.07
N PRO A 59 2.04 -18.06 7.73
CA PRO A 59 1.45 -19.24 7.09
C PRO A 59 0.51 -18.87 5.92
N MET A 60 0.07 -17.62 5.85
CA MET A 60 -0.78 -17.12 4.75
C MET A 60 0.01 -16.63 3.54
N ARG A 61 1.34 -16.62 3.59
CA ARG A 61 2.20 -16.16 2.49
C ARG A 61 3.26 -17.20 2.15
N ALA A 62 3.55 -17.35 0.87
CA ALA A 62 4.58 -18.28 0.41
C ALA A 62 6.00 -17.74 0.67
N ALA A 63 6.17 -16.42 0.65
CA ALA A 63 7.45 -15.75 0.89
C ALA A 63 7.44 -14.95 2.21
N PRO A 64 8.62 -14.78 2.86
CA PRO A 64 8.75 -13.85 3.96
C PRO A 64 8.58 -12.41 3.49
N TYR A 65 8.28 -11.52 4.44
CA TYR A 65 8.15 -10.08 4.21
C TYR A 65 9.05 -9.31 5.18
N LEU A 66 9.50 -8.13 4.75
CA LEU A 66 10.36 -7.25 5.54
C LEU A 66 9.57 -6.06 6.05
N VAL A 67 9.33 -5.98 7.36
CA VAL A 67 8.72 -4.83 8.02
C VAL A 67 9.77 -3.75 8.23
N LEU A 68 9.46 -2.53 7.81
CA LEU A 68 10.23 -1.32 8.05
C LEU A 68 9.42 -0.41 8.97
N VAL A 69 10.01 0.00 10.08
CA VAL A 69 9.47 1.06 10.96
C VAL A 69 10.41 2.24 10.87
N LEU A 70 9.88 3.42 10.56
CA LEU A 70 10.64 4.66 10.43
C LEU A 70 10.62 5.44 11.76
N GLN A 71 11.58 6.36 11.93
CA GLN A 71 11.72 7.20 13.13
C GLN A 71 10.49 8.10 13.39
N ASP A 72 9.77 8.46 12.34
CA ASP A 72 8.53 9.25 12.41
C ASP A 72 7.28 8.40 12.72
N GLY A 73 7.45 7.11 12.99
CA GLY A 73 6.37 6.19 13.32
C GLY A 73 5.68 5.57 12.10
N ARG A 74 6.04 5.97 10.86
CA ARG A 74 5.52 5.29 9.67
C ARG A 74 5.98 3.84 9.65
N GLN A 75 5.09 2.96 9.19
CA GLN A 75 5.38 1.54 9.05
C GLN A 75 4.88 1.03 7.70
N LEU A 76 5.70 0.22 7.05
CA LEU A 76 5.34 -0.53 5.85
C LEU A 76 6.05 -1.89 5.82
N ALA A 77 5.60 -2.76 4.93
CA ALA A 77 6.26 -4.02 4.64
C ALA A 77 6.63 -4.13 3.16
N LEU A 78 7.80 -4.72 2.88
CA LEU A 78 8.18 -5.19 1.56
C LEU A 78 7.81 -6.67 1.46
N ALA A 79 6.89 -7.01 0.57
CA ALA A 79 6.39 -8.37 0.42
C ALA A 79 6.42 -8.83 -1.05
N ASP A 80 6.04 -10.08 -1.28
CA ASP A 80 5.84 -10.67 -2.60
C ASP A 80 4.74 -9.98 -3.43
N VAL A 81 3.86 -9.22 -2.77
CA VAL A 81 2.81 -8.40 -3.41
C VAL A 81 3.21 -6.94 -3.63
N GLY A 82 4.46 -6.56 -3.30
CA GLY A 82 4.93 -5.18 -3.35
C GLY A 82 4.93 -4.50 -1.98
N PHE A 83 4.58 -3.22 -1.94
CA PHE A 83 4.38 -2.51 -0.68
C PHE A 83 3.09 -2.94 0.01
N ALA A 84 3.18 -3.29 1.29
CA ALA A 84 2.03 -3.52 2.15
C ALA A 84 2.02 -2.55 3.34
N PHE A 85 0.85 -2.06 3.70
CA PHE A 85 0.66 -1.03 4.73
C PHE A 85 -0.69 -1.23 5.44
N ALA A 86 -0.80 -0.69 6.65
CA ALA A 86 -2.07 -0.67 7.37
C ALA A 86 -3.03 0.35 6.71
N PRO A 87 -4.35 0.07 6.62
CA PRO A 87 -5.31 1.09 6.23
C PRO A 87 -5.39 2.20 7.27
N SER A 88 -5.93 3.34 6.87
CA SER A 88 -6.28 4.44 7.77
C SER A 88 -7.76 4.76 7.60
N THR A 89 -8.50 4.83 8.70
CA THR A 89 -9.93 5.13 8.70
C THR A 89 -10.23 6.61 8.94
N VAL A 90 -9.22 7.47 8.83
CA VAL A 90 -9.32 8.90 9.18
C VAL A 90 -10.43 9.62 8.39
N ASN A 91 -10.65 9.27 7.12
CA ASN A 91 -11.68 9.89 6.28
C ASN A 91 -12.94 9.03 6.06
N THR A 92 -13.00 7.83 6.63
CA THR A 92 -14.13 6.90 6.42
C THR A 92 -14.91 6.59 7.68
N GLY A 93 -14.31 6.84 8.85
CA GLY A 93 -14.77 6.24 10.09
C GLY A 93 -14.58 4.71 10.11
N PRO A 94 -15.08 4.02 11.14
CA PRO A 94 -14.94 2.57 11.27
C PRO A 94 -15.59 1.81 10.11
N ILE A 95 -14.84 0.89 9.50
CA ILE A 95 -15.33 0.00 8.44
C ILE A 95 -15.40 -1.42 9.02
N PRO A 96 -16.57 -2.10 8.97
CA PRO A 96 -16.69 -3.50 9.37
C PRO A 96 -15.75 -4.39 8.55
N ASP A 97 -15.15 -5.38 9.21
CA ASP A 97 -14.29 -6.40 8.57
C ASP A 97 -13.11 -5.84 7.75
N LEU A 98 -12.63 -4.63 8.11
CA LEU A 98 -11.50 -3.99 7.44
C LEU A 98 -10.23 -4.85 7.59
N PRO A 99 -9.57 -5.26 6.48
CA PRO A 99 -8.31 -5.97 6.52
C PRO A 99 -7.23 -5.20 7.29
N ALA A 100 -6.40 -5.91 8.06
CA ALA A 100 -5.31 -5.29 8.82
C ALA A 100 -4.20 -4.69 7.94
N THR A 101 -4.10 -5.14 6.69
CA THR A 101 -3.09 -4.69 5.72
C THR A 101 -3.65 -4.69 4.31
N PHE A 102 -3.20 -3.74 3.49
CA PHE A 102 -3.47 -3.65 2.06
C PHE A 102 -2.18 -3.48 1.26
N CYS A 103 -2.29 -3.73 -0.05
CA CYS A 103 -1.32 -3.37 -1.08
C CYS A 103 -2.01 -2.74 -2.30
N PHE A 104 -1.24 -2.24 -3.27
CA PHE A 104 -1.82 -1.65 -4.48
C PHE A 104 -2.51 -2.65 -5.42
N ALA A 105 -2.20 -3.95 -5.32
CA ALA A 105 -2.97 -4.98 -6.01
C ALA A 105 -4.41 -5.07 -5.45
N ASP A 106 -4.59 -4.85 -4.15
CA ASP A 106 -5.93 -4.84 -3.54
C ASP A 106 -6.75 -3.64 -4.04
N PHE A 107 -6.14 -2.46 -4.18
CA PHE A 107 -6.82 -1.30 -4.79
C PHE A 107 -7.28 -1.62 -6.22
N ARG A 108 -6.44 -2.30 -7.01
CA ARG A 108 -6.82 -2.72 -8.37
C ARG A 108 -8.04 -3.63 -8.33
N HIS A 109 -8.04 -4.66 -7.48
CA HIS A 109 -9.18 -5.57 -7.34
C HIS A 109 -10.44 -4.86 -6.84
N LEU A 110 -10.33 -3.99 -5.84
CA LEU A 110 -11.45 -3.18 -5.34
C LEU A 110 -12.01 -2.28 -6.46
N SER A 111 -11.15 -1.59 -7.20
CA SER A 111 -11.58 -0.71 -8.29
C SER A 111 -12.34 -1.44 -9.39
N GLN A 112 -11.88 -2.63 -9.78
CA GLN A 112 -12.55 -3.50 -10.76
C GLN A 112 -13.88 -4.06 -10.20
N GLY A 113 -13.89 -4.41 -8.92
CA GLY A 113 -15.09 -4.84 -8.22
C GLY A 113 -16.17 -3.76 -8.19
N ILE A 114 -15.78 -2.52 -7.88
CA ILE A 114 -16.68 -1.35 -7.92
C ILE A 114 -17.26 -1.17 -9.31
N GLU A 115 -16.43 -1.20 -10.37
CA GLU A 115 -16.92 -1.09 -11.75
C GLU A 115 -17.94 -2.18 -12.09
N SER A 116 -17.67 -3.43 -11.71
CA SER A 116 -18.57 -4.56 -11.94
C SER A 116 -19.91 -4.42 -11.18
N LEU A 117 -19.87 -3.94 -9.93
CA LEU A 117 -21.07 -3.66 -9.14
C LEU A 117 -21.87 -2.51 -9.76
N LEU A 118 -21.19 -1.50 -10.31
CA LEU A 118 -21.82 -0.37 -10.98
C LEU A 118 -22.49 -0.76 -12.32
N GLN A 119 -22.25 -1.95 -12.87
CA GLN A 119 -23.01 -2.48 -14.01
C GLN A 119 -24.28 -3.23 -13.60
N GLN A 120 -24.51 -3.45 -12.30
CA GLN A 120 -25.64 -4.22 -11.78
C GLN A 120 -26.63 -3.30 -11.05
N GLU A 121 -27.93 -3.45 -11.33
CA GLU A 121 -28.99 -2.71 -10.63
C GLU A 121 -29.10 -3.12 -9.15
N GLY A 122 -29.30 -2.16 -8.25
CA GLY A 122 -29.53 -2.41 -6.82
C GLY A 122 -28.28 -2.77 -5.99
N ARG A 123 -27.08 -2.66 -6.59
CA ARG A 123 -25.80 -3.03 -5.97
C ARG A 123 -25.00 -1.82 -5.46
N GLU A 124 -25.62 -0.66 -5.39
CA GLU A 124 -24.94 0.62 -5.09
C GLU A 124 -24.42 0.67 -3.65
N LYS A 125 -25.10 0.01 -2.70
CA LYS A 125 -24.62 -0.08 -1.30
C LYS A 125 -23.32 -0.88 -1.18
N GLU A 126 -23.19 -1.94 -1.97
CA GLU A 126 -21.98 -2.76 -1.98
C GLU A 126 -20.83 -2.03 -2.69
N ALA A 127 -21.14 -1.32 -3.78
CA ALA A 127 -20.18 -0.44 -4.44
C ALA A 127 -19.69 0.66 -3.48
N LEU A 128 -20.59 1.27 -2.71
CA LEU A 128 -20.25 2.25 -1.68
C LEU A 128 -19.33 1.66 -0.60
N GLY A 129 -19.60 0.44 -0.11
CA GLY A 129 -18.71 -0.24 0.83
C GLY A 129 -17.30 -0.44 0.29
N ALA A 130 -17.18 -0.91 -0.96
CA ALA A 130 -15.89 -1.09 -1.62
C ALA A 130 -15.16 0.25 -1.89
N VAL A 131 -15.90 1.32 -2.15
CA VAL A 131 -15.37 2.69 -2.23
C VAL A 131 -14.78 3.12 -0.88
N LEU A 132 -15.49 2.94 0.23
CA LEU A 132 -14.99 3.29 1.56
C LEU A 132 -13.72 2.50 1.90
N MET A 133 -13.68 1.20 1.58
CA MET A 133 -12.44 0.41 1.71
C MET A 133 -11.30 0.95 0.86
N SER A 134 -11.59 1.41 -0.36
CA SER A 134 -10.59 2.02 -1.24
C SER A 134 -10.05 3.33 -0.67
N ILE A 135 -10.90 4.18 -0.06
CA ILE A 135 -10.47 5.40 0.64
C ILE A 135 -9.53 5.02 1.79
N ALA A 136 -9.92 4.07 2.64
CA ALA A 136 -9.11 3.67 3.78
C ALA A 136 -7.76 3.07 3.39
N LEU A 137 -7.72 2.34 2.26
CA LEU A 137 -6.49 1.85 1.65
C LEU A 137 -5.60 3.02 1.22
N LEU A 138 -6.12 3.99 0.46
CA LEU A 138 -5.33 5.12 -0.04
C LEU A 138 -4.84 6.03 1.08
N ASP A 139 -5.65 6.25 2.12
CA ASP A 139 -5.22 6.99 3.31
C ASP A 139 -4.06 6.27 4.03
N GLY A 140 -4.13 4.94 4.13
CA GLY A 140 -3.05 4.11 4.67
C GLY A 140 -1.76 4.19 3.83
N ALA A 141 -1.89 4.11 2.51
CA ALA A 141 -0.75 4.26 1.58
C ALA A 141 -0.10 5.64 1.72
N ARG A 142 -0.91 6.71 1.79
CA ARG A 142 -0.43 8.08 2.00
C ARG A 142 0.29 8.22 3.34
N ALA A 143 -0.27 7.65 4.41
CA ALA A 143 0.34 7.64 5.73
C ALA A 143 1.67 6.87 5.74
N ALA A 144 1.81 5.80 4.96
CA ALA A 144 3.07 5.09 4.75
C ALA A 144 4.10 5.88 3.91
N GLY A 145 3.71 7.01 3.33
CA GLY A 145 4.56 7.88 2.50
C GLY A 145 4.62 7.47 1.04
N LEU A 146 3.67 6.69 0.55
CA LEU A 146 3.56 6.28 -0.85
C LEU A 146 2.79 7.33 -1.65
N GLU A 147 3.21 7.55 -2.88
CA GLU A 147 2.49 8.37 -3.86
C GLU A 147 1.18 7.67 -4.25
N ILE A 148 0.06 8.41 -4.38
CA ILE A 148 -1.27 7.83 -4.67
C ILE A 148 -2.12 8.61 -5.67
N ALA A 149 -1.62 9.66 -6.32
CA ALA A 149 -2.44 10.55 -7.15
C ALA A 149 -3.07 9.82 -8.35
N ARG A 150 -2.43 8.75 -8.85
CA ARG A 150 -3.03 7.92 -9.90
C ARG A 150 -4.29 7.21 -9.39
N GLU A 151 -4.22 6.63 -8.20
CA GLU A 151 -5.30 5.88 -7.58
C GLU A 151 -6.41 6.81 -7.08
N GLU A 152 -6.06 7.99 -6.56
CA GLU A 152 -7.03 9.04 -6.20
C GLU A 152 -7.86 9.44 -7.42
N ARG A 153 -7.22 9.78 -8.55
CA ARG A 153 -7.95 10.11 -9.79
C ARG A 153 -8.88 8.99 -10.25
N ARG A 154 -8.45 7.73 -10.06
CA ARG A 154 -9.25 6.56 -10.40
C ARG A 154 -10.45 6.43 -9.46
N LEU A 155 -10.24 6.60 -8.16
CA LEU A 155 -11.30 6.55 -7.16
C LEU A 155 -12.31 7.68 -7.36
N ASP A 156 -11.86 8.89 -7.66
CA ASP A 156 -12.72 10.03 -7.98
C ASP A 156 -13.65 9.75 -9.17
N ALA A 157 -13.15 9.05 -10.19
CA ALA A 157 -13.98 8.65 -11.33
C ALA A 157 -15.06 7.63 -10.93
N LEU A 158 -14.73 6.68 -10.05
CA LEU A 158 -15.69 5.69 -9.53
C LEU A 158 -16.74 6.34 -8.61
N LEU A 159 -16.32 7.32 -7.81
CA LEU A 159 -17.19 8.12 -6.95
C LEU A 159 -18.24 8.86 -7.78
N ARG A 160 -17.82 9.56 -8.83
CA ARG A 160 -18.76 10.25 -9.74
C ARG A 160 -19.75 9.28 -10.39
N ALA A 161 -19.27 8.12 -10.85
CA ALA A 161 -20.15 7.10 -11.43
C ALA A 161 -21.17 6.55 -10.41
N LEU A 162 -20.80 6.45 -9.13
CA LEU A 162 -21.70 6.05 -8.05
C LEU A 162 -22.71 7.17 -7.74
N GLU A 163 -22.29 8.43 -7.75
CA GLU A 163 -23.16 9.60 -7.57
C GLU A 163 -24.20 9.75 -8.68
N GLU A 164 -23.82 9.49 -9.93
CA GLU A 164 -24.72 9.47 -11.09
C GLU A 164 -25.84 8.42 -10.95
N ARG A 165 -25.61 7.38 -10.14
CA ARG A 165 -26.61 6.36 -9.78
C ARG A 165 -27.45 6.74 -8.55
N GLY A 166 -27.29 7.96 -8.03
CA GLY A 166 -28.13 8.52 -6.97
C GLY A 166 -27.64 8.26 -5.54
N VAL A 167 -26.44 7.70 -5.36
CA VAL A 167 -25.82 7.56 -4.04
C VAL A 167 -25.03 8.81 -3.68
N LYS A 168 -25.31 9.39 -2.51
CA LYS A 168 -24.53 10.52 -1.97
C LYS A 168 -23.73 10.05 -0.76
N LEU A 169 -22.45 10.44 -0.71
CA LEU A 169 -21.55 10.22 0.42
C LEU A 169 -21.79 11.22 1.54
#